data_AF-A0A821KIM4-F1
#
_entry.id   AF-A0A821KIM4-F1
#
_cell.length_a   1.000
_cell.length_b   1.000
_cell.length_c   1.000
_cell.angle_alpha   90.00
_cell.angle_beta   90.00
_cell.angle_gamma   90.00
#
_symmetry.space_group_name_H-M   'P 1'
#
loop_
_entity.id
_entity.type
_entity.pdbx_description
1 polymer ?
#
loop_
_entity_poly.entity_id
_entity_poly.type
_entity_poly.pdbx_seq_one_letter_code
_entity_poly.pdbx_strand_id
1 'polypeptide(L)'
;MSYEIKEHIQSYFMYSSPREQKWICKSCSEKIKKRQIPSRSVVNKLKVCDVPTELKKLNNLEKHLIALRLPFMKIINLTSGKLSSRLAQKGTKGPLHCVPSDVQDTVTILPRPVDKSRMGRLQLERRVK
;
A
#
# COMPACT_ATOMS: atom_id res chain seq x y z
N MET A 1 7.84 15.64 26.77
CA MET A 1 8.23 14.53 25.89
C MET A 1 8.58 13.35 26.78
N SER A 2 7.80 12.26 26.76
CA SER A 2 8.06 11.09 27.59
C SER A 2 9.45 10.52 27.32
N TYR A 3 10.10 9.99 28.36
CA TYR A 3 11.47 9.46 28.33
C TYR A 3 11.66 8.40 27.22
N GLU A 4 10.62 7.61 26.97
CA GLU A 4 10.54 6.54 25.96
C GLU A 4 10.79 7.04 24.53
N ILE A 5 10.39 8.27 24.20
CA ILE A 5 10.53 8.82 22.84
C ILE A 5 11.99 9.18 22.55
N LYS A 6 12.74 9.63 23.57
CA LYS A 6 14.17 9.96 23.41
C LYS A 6 14.98 8.70 23.16
N GLU A 7 14.73 7.62 23.89
CA GLU A 7 15.40 6.34 23.68
C GLU A 7 15.08 5.74 22.31
N HIS A 8 13.81 5.83 21.88
CA HIS A 8 13.41 5.36 20.56
C HIS A 8 14.14 6.13 19.44
N ILE A 9 14.30 7.44 19.58
CA ILE A 9 15.09 8.26 18.66
C ILE A 9 16.58 7.88 18.70
N GLN A 10 17.14 7.61 19.88
CA GLN A 10 18.55 7.22 20.07
C GLN A 10 18.88 5.86 19.43
N SER A 11 17.95 4.91 19.45
CA SER A 11 18.12 3.59 18.82
C SER A 11 18.36 3.65 17.30
N TYR A 12 17.86 4.69 16.62
CA TYR A 12 18.12 4.89 15.20
C TYR A 12 19.55 5.32 14.88
N PHE A 13 20.30 5.82 15.87
CA PHE A 13 21.67 6.33 15.69
C PHE A 13 22.75 5.34 16.14
N MET A 14 22.40 4.25 16.82
CA MET A 14 23.36 3.31 17.41
C MET A 14 23.43 2.01 16.60
N TYR A 15 24.17 2.00 15.50
CA TYR A 15 24.59 0.76 14.83
C TYR A 15 26.04 0.85 14.35
N SER A 16 26.79 -0.22 14.59
CA SER A 16 28.25 -0.34 14.48
C SER A 16 28.71 -1.34 13.41
N SER A 17 27.81 -1.73 12.48
CA SER A 17 28.06 -2.75 11.45
C SER A 17 27.81 -2.22 10.02
N PRO A 18 28.79 -2.27 9.10
CA PRO A 18 28.62 -1.87 7.69
C PRO A 18 27.58 -2.70 6.92
N ARG A 19 27.21 -3.89 7.41
CA ARG A 19 26.22 -4.78 6.76
C ARG A 19 24.77 -4.45 7.12
N GLU A 20 24.55 -3.56 8.08
CA GLU A 20 23.22 -3.15 8.55
C GLU A 20 22.91 -1.70 8.20
N GLN A 21 23.32 -1.27 7.02
CA GLN A 21 23.06 0.10 6.57
C GLN A 21 21.57 0.30 6.32
N LYS A 22 20.89 0.88 7.30
CA LYS A 22 19.47 1.24 7.23
C LYS A 22 19.32 2.59 6.54
N TRP A 23 18.34 2.68 5.66
CA TRP A 23 18.00 3.93 4.97
C TRP A 23 16.85 4.63 5.69
N ILE A 24 17.03 5.92 5.96
CA ILE A 24 15.97 6.79 6.48
C ILE A 24 15.64 7.85 5.43
N CYS A 25 14.36 8.17 5.26
CA CYS A 25 13.99 9.23 4.33
C CYS A 25 14.49 10.60 4.83
N LYS A 26 14.79 11.50 3.89
CA LYS A 26 15.34 12.84 4.16
C LYS A 26 14.50 13.61 5.18
N SER A 27 13.18 13.63 5.03
CA SER A 27 12.26 14.36 5.90
C SER A 27 12.25 13.84 7.34
N CYS A 28 12.37 12.52 7.55
CA CYS A 28 12.48 11.95 8.89
C CYS A 28 13.85 12.30 9.51
N SER A 29 14.94 12.18 8.73
CA SER A 29 16.29 12.53 9.19
C SER A 29 16.39 13.98 9.67
N GLU A 30 15.85 14.94 8.90
CA GLU A 30 15.88 16.36 9.25
C GLU A 30 15.13 16.66 10.56
N LYS A 31 13.98 16.04 10.78
CA LYS A 31 13.20 16.22 12.01
C LYS A 31 13.91 15.61 13.21
N ILE A 32 14.46 14.41 13.06
CA ILE A 32 15.20 13.71 14.10
C ILE A 32 16.45 14.51 14.51
N LYS A 33 17.21 15.05 13.55
CA LYS A 33 18.37 15.93 13.83
C LYS A 33 17.97 17.17 14.65
N LYS A 34 16.77 17.70 14.41
CA LYS A 34 16.17 18.80 15.19
C LYS A 34 15.53 18.36 16.52
N ARG A 35 15.72 17.09 16.93
CA ARG A 35 15.09 16.46 18.10
C ARG A 35 13.55 16.52 18.07
N GLN A 36 12.97 16.53 16.87
CA GLN A 36 11.52 16.51 16.63
C GLN A 36 11.07 15.14 16.14
N ILE A 37 9.83 14.77 16.46
CA ILE A 37 9.22 13.53 16.00
C ILE A 37 8.83 13.67 14.51
N PRO A 38 9.26 12.75 13.62
CA PRO A 38 8.82 12.75 12.24
C PRO A 38 7.30 12.67 12.12
N SER A 39 6.70 13.39 11.18
CA SER A 39 5.24 13.35 10.98
C SER A 39 4.74 11.94 10.63
N ARG A 40 5.57 11.13 9.95
CA ARG A 40 5.29 9.75 9.58
C ARG A 40 5.75 8.71 10.62
N SER A 41 5.94 9.11 11.87
CA SER A 41 6.33 8.19 12.94
C SER A 41 5.14 7.39 13.45
N VAL A 42 5.38 6.14 13.85
CA VAL A 42 4.39 5.23 14.47
C VAL A 42 3.70 5.88 15.68
N VAL A 43 4.44 6.67 16.45
CA VAL A 43 3.92 7.38 17.64
C VAL A 43 2.86 8.43 17.30
N ASN A 44 2.79 8.91 16.05
CA ASN A 44 1.78 9.87 15.60
C ASN A 44 0.47 9.17 15.18
N LYS A 45 0.02 8.19 15.95
CA LYS A 45 -1.19 7.40 15.65
C LYS A 45 -1.13 6.71 14.27
N LEU A 46 0.08 6.42 13.79
CA LEU A 46 0.32 5.65 12.57
C LEU A 46 0.68 4.19 12.88
N LYS A 47 0.52 3.75 14.13
CA LYS A 47 0.65 2.36 14.52
C LYS A 47 -0.40 1.53 13.78
N VAL A 48 0.06 0.55 13.02
CA VAL A 48 -0.82 -0.45 12.42
C VAL A 48 -1.42 -1.26 13.56
N CYS A 49 -2.75 -1.28 13.64
CA CYS A 49 -3.44 -2.13 14.60
C CYS A 49 -3.22 -3.59 14.22
N ASP A 50 -3.13 -4.46 15.22
CA ASP A 50 -3.08 -5.89 14.96
C ASP A 50 -4.33 -6.32 14.20
N VAL A 51 -4.14 -7.25 13.26
CA VAL A 51 -5.27 -7.81 12.52
C VAL A 51 -6.19 -8.52 13.53
N PRO A 52 -7.50 -8.19 13.57
CA PRO A 52 -8.46 -8.85 14.45
C PRO A 52 -8.42 -10.37 14.29
N THR A 53 -8.66 -11.09 15.38
CA THR A 53 -8.53 -12.56 15.41
C THR A 53 -9.48 -13.25 14.43
N GLU A 54 -10.65 -12.65 14.22
CA GLU A 54 -11.69 -13.01 13.28
C GLU A 54 -11.16 -12.98 11.84
N LEU A 55 -10.37 -11.96 11.50
CA LEU A 55 -9.79 -11.78 10.17
C LEU A 55 -8.55 -12.63 9.94
N LYS A 56 -7.85 -13.04 11.00
CA LYS A 56 -6.66 -13.91 10.92
C LYS A 56 -7.02 -15.31 10.39
N LYS A 57 -8.20 -15.82 10.75
CA LYS A 57 -8.69 -17.15 10.34
C LYS A 57 -9.10 -17.22 8.87
N LEU A 58 -9.37 -16.07 8.25
CA LEU A 58 -9.84 -16.02 6.86
C LEU A 58 -8.75 -16.40 5.86
N ASN A 59 -9.12 -17.19 4.87
CA ASN A 59 -8.28 -17.50 3.72
C ASN A 59 -8.19 -16.28 2.77
N ASN A 60 -7.34 -16.37 1.75
CA ASN A 60 -7.12 -15.24 0.84
C ASN A 60 -8.37 -14.84 0.04
N LEU A 61 -9.24 -15.80 -0.27
CA LEU A 61 -10.49 -15.55 -0.99
C LEU A 61 -11.50 -14.83 -0.10
N GLU A 62 -11.70 -15.31 1.12
CA GLU A 62 -12.59 -14.71 2.12
C GLU A 62 -12.16 -13.29 2.47
N LYS A 63 -10.86 -13.06 2.65
CA LYS A 63 -10.29 -11.72 2.84
C LYS A 63 -10.61 -10.79 1.67
N HIS A 64 -10.62 -11.33 0.45
CA HIS A 64 -11.02 -10.57 -0.73
C HIS A 64 -12.52 -10.23 -0.67
N LEU A 65 -13.38 -11.18 -0.29
CA LEU A 65 -14.83 -10.96 -0.23
C LEU A 65 -15.25 -9.86 0.75
N ILE A 66 -14.58 -9.76 1.89
CA ILE A 66 -14.87 -8.73 2.90
C ILE A 66 -14.06 -7.44 2.72
N ALA A 67 -13.23 -7.36 1.69
CA ALA A 67 -12.41 -6.19 1.46
C ALA A 67 -13.29 -4.98 1.12
N LEU A 68 -13.20 -3.93 1.92
CA LEU A 68 -13.88 -2.65 1.67
C LEU A 68 -13.48 -2.01 0.33
N ARG A 69 -12.32 -2.42 -0.23
CA ARG A 69 -11.84 -2.00 -1.54
C ARG A 69 -11.31 -3.23 -2.26
N LEU A 70 -11.84 -3.51 -3.44
CA LEU A 70 -11.45 -4.63 -4.28
C LEU A 70 -10.49 -4.13 -5.37
N PRO A 71 -9.18 -4.40 -5.27
CA PRO A 71 -8.24 -4.04 -6.33
C PRO A 71 -8.31 -5.09 -7.45
N PHE A 72 -9.08 -4.82 -8.50
CA PHE A 72 -9.21 -5.73 -9.65
C PHE A 72 -8.08 -5.59 -10.69
N MET A 73 -6.94 -4.98 -10.33
CA MET A 73 -5.86 -4.72 -11.27
C MET A 73 -4.58 -5.47 -10.89
N LYS A 74 -3.93 -6.04 -11.90
CA LYS A 74 -2.57 -6.56 -11.84
C LYS A 74 -1.63 -5.56 -12.50
N ILE A 75 -0.59 -5.12 -11.79
CA ILE A 75 0.49 -4.35 -12.41
C ILE A 75 1.30 -5.29 -13.29
N ILE A 76 1.47 -4.93 -14.56
CA ILE A 76 2.26 -5.67 -15.54
C ILE A 76 3.40 -4.78 -16.03
N ASN A 77 4.53 -5.38 -16.39
CA ASN A 77 5.54 -4.67 -17.17
C ASN A 77 5.03 -4.56 -18.60
N LEU A 78 4.92 -3.35 -19.13
CA LEU A 78 4.71 -3.18 -20.56
C LEU A 78 6.06 -3.40 -21.23
N THR A 79 6.11 -4.34 -22.18
CA THR A 79 7.32 -4.60 -22.97
C THR A 79 7.69 -3.32 -23.70
N SER A 80 8.63 -2.58 -23.12
CA SER A 80 9.18 -1.36 -23.70
C SER A 80 10.33 -1.84 -24.58
N GLY A 81 10.10 -1.96 -25.88
CA GLY A 81 11.17 -2.31 -26.82
C GLY A 81 12.37 -1.39 -26.61
N LYS A 82 13.58 -1.98 -26.50
CA LYS A 82 14.91 -1.35 -26.47
C LYS A 82 15.16 -0.16 -25.51
N LEU A 83 14.21 0.25 -24.65
CA LEU A 83 14.39 1.35 -23.70
C LEU A 83 14.88 0.81 -22.34
N SER A 84 15.84 1.53 -21.74
CA SER A 84 16.47 1.22 -20.44
C SER A 84 15.46 0.78 -19.36
N SER A 85 15.83 -0.18 -18.51
CA SER A 85 14.98 -0.70 -17.42
C SER A 85 14.43 0.37 -16.47
N ARG A 86 15.08 1.54 -16.38
CA ARG A 86 14.61 2.71 -15.62
C ARG A 86 13.48 3.50 -16.32
N LEU A 87 13.27 3.29 -17.61
CA LEU A 87 12.23 3.93 -18.43
C LEU A 87 11.10 2.96 -18.82
N ALA A 88 11.19 1.70 -18.40
CA ALA A 88 10.17 0.69 -18.67
C ALA A 88 8.84 1.09 -18.01
N GLN A 89 7.79 1.26 -18.82
CA GLN A 89 6.47 1.63 -18.32
C GLN A 89 5.82 0.43 -17.63
N LYS A 90 5.21 0.67 -16.47
CA LYS A 90 4.30 -0.29 -15.83
C LYS A 90 2.87 -0.01 -16.31
N GLY A 91 2.20 -1.04 -16.77
CA GLY A 91 0.80 -1.03 -17.14
C GLY A 91 -0.03 -1.74 -16.08
N THR A 92 -1.35 -1.69 -16.23
CA THR A 92 -2.28 -2.44 -15.40
C THR A 92 -3.16 -3.31 -16.29
N LYS A 93 -3.32 -4.58 -15.92
CA LYS A 93 -4.25 -5.52 -16.54
C LYS A 93 -5.38 -5.80 -15.56
N GLY A 94 -6.63 -5.66 -16.03
CA GLY A 94 -7.83 -5.88 -15.22
C GLY A 94 -8.60 -4.59 -14.96
N PRO A 95 -9.82 -4.68 -14.42
CA PRO A 95 -10.68 -3.53 -14.14
C PRO A 95 -9.98 -2.47 -13.28
N LEU A 96 -10.03 -1.22 -13.74
CA LEU A 96 -9.36 -0.07 -13.14
C LEU A 96 -10.31 0.70 -12.22
N HIS A 97 -10.91 0.01 -11.24
CA HIS A 97 -11.80 0.63 -10.28
C HIS A 97 -11.51 0.15 -8.85
N CYS A 98 -11.27 1.11 -7.96
CA CYS A 98 -11.21 0.88 -6.51
C CYS A 98 -12.52 1.41 -5.91
N VAL A 99 -13.61 0.68 -6.12
CA VAL A 99 -14.92 1.07 -5.59
C VAL A 99 -15.03 0.68 -4.11
N PRO A 100 -15.68 1.51 -3.28
CA PRO A 100 -16.10 1.07 -1.96
C PRO A 100 -17.06 -0.12 -2.14
N SER A 101 -16.78 -1.22 -1.45
CA SER A 101 -17.64 -2.40 -1.43
C SER A 101 -18.44 -2.43 -0.14
N ASP A 102 -19.74 -2.65 -0.25
CA ASP A 102 -20.55 -3.06 0.89
C ASP A 102 -20.39 -4.58 1.06
N VAL A 103 -19.96 -4.99 2.25
CA VAL A 103 -19.70 -6.39 2.57
C VAL A 103 -21.00 -7.21 2.52
N GLN A 104 -22.13 -6.65 2.98
CA GLN A 104 -23.42 -7.34 2.99
C GLN A 104 -23.92 -7.59 1.56
N ASP A 105 -23.84 -6.57 0.71
CA ASP A 105 -24.16 -6.70 -0.71
C ASP A 105 -23.25 -7.71 -1.40
N THR A 106 -21.95 -7.71 -1.06
CA THR A 106 -20.98 -8.60 -1.69
C THR A 106 -21.28 -10.06 -1.36
N VAL A 107 -21.59 -10.38 -0.10
CA VAL A 107 -21.92 -11.76 0.31
C VAL A 107 -23.27 -12.22 -0.26
N THR A 108 -24.27 -11.33 -0.29
CA THR A 108 -25.65 -11.70 -0.68
C THR A 108 -25.81 -11.86 -2.20
N ILE A 109 -25.01 -11.15 -3.01
CA ILE A 109 -25.18 -11.08 -4.47
C ILE A 109 -24.30 -12.10 -5.22
N LEU A 110 -23.49 -12.89 -4.53
CA LEU A 110 -22.62 -13.88 -5.19
C LEU A 110 -23.37 -15.17 -5.57
N PRO A 111 -23.16 -15.70 -6.79
CA PRO A 111 -22.32 -15.15 -7.88
C PRO A 111 -23.01 -14.01 -8.64
N ARG A 112 -22.27 -12.90 -8.85
CA ARG A 112 -22.80 -11.70 -9.50
C ARG A 112 -22.90 -11.90 -11.00
N PRO A 113 -24.08 -11.71 -11.63
CA PRO A 113 -24.22 -11.83 -13.07
C PRO A 113 -23.54 -10.65 -13.79
N VAL A 114 -23.10 -10.87 -15.03
CA VAL A 114 -22.18 -9.98 -15.77
C VAL A 114 -22.77 -8.59 -15.99
N ASP A 115 -24.08 -8.52 -16.22
CA ASP A 115 -24.91 -7.33 -16.36
C ASP A 115 -24.90 -6.44 -15.10
N LYS A 116 -24.76 -7.03 -13.91
CA LYS A 116 -24.75 -6.31 -12.62
C LYS A 116 -23.34 -6.07 -12.06
N SER A 117 -22.30 -6.32 -12.86
CA SER A 117 -20.91 -6.27 -12.42
C SER A 117 -20.38 -4.86 -12.10
N ARG A 118 -21.14 -3.79 -12.43
CA ARG A 118 -20.76 -2.37 -12.25
C ARG A 118 -19.36 -2.03 -12.82
N MET A 119 -18.83 -2.87 -13.71
CA MET A 119 -17.51 -2.70 -14.30
C MET A 119 -17.59 -1.78 -15.51
N GLY A 120 -16.99 -0.59 -15.43
CA GLY A 120 -16.77 0.29 -16.59
C GLY A 120 -15.47 -0.06 -17.31
N ARG A 121 -15.50 -0.16 -18.65
CA ARG A 121 -14.27 -0.26 -19.46
C ARG A 121 -13.64 1.12 -19.61
N LEU A 122 -12.40 1.27 -19.14
CA LEU A 122 -11.60 2.46 -19.37
C LEU A 122 -10.54 2.15 -20.45
N GLN A 123 -10.57 2.92 -21.54
CA GLN A 123 -9.53 2.91 -22.57
C GLN A 123 -8.61 4.10 -22.31
N LEU A 124 -7.38 3.83 -21.88
CA LEU A 124 -6.37 4.86 -21.67
C LEU A 124 -5.52 4.99 -22.93
N GLU A 125 -5.66 6.11 -23.63
CA GLU A 125 -4.85 6.40 -24.81
C GLU A 125 -3.61 7.21 -24.43
N ARG A 126 -2.51 6.99 -25.15
CA ARG A 126 -1.26 7.74 -24.92
C ARG A 126 -1.46 9.18 -25.36
N ARG A 127 -1.14 10.15 -24.49
CA ARG A 127 -0.89 11.52 -24.95
C ARG A 127 0.43 11.55 -25.72
N VAL A 128 0.34 11.70 -27.03
CA VAL A 128 1.47 12.04 -27.89
C VAL A 128 1.62 13.57 -27.82
N LYS A 129 2.83 14.04 -27.54
CA LYS A 129 3.19 15.45 -27.69
C LYS A 129 3.67 15.69 -29.11
#